data_AF-A0A9E3PEF2-F1
#
_entry.id   AF-A0A9E3PEF2-F1
#
_cell.length_a   1.000
_cell.length_b   1.000
_cell.length_c   1.000
_cell.angle_alpha   90.00
_cell.angle_beta   90.00
_cell.angle_gamma   90.00
#
_symmetry.space_group_name_H-M   'P 1'
#
loop_
_entity.id
_entity.type
_entity.pdbx_description
1 polymer ?
#
loop_
_entity_poly.entity_id
_entity_poly.type
_entity_poly.pdbx_seq_one_letter_code
_entity_poly.pdbx_strand_id
1 'polypeptide(L)'
;MLWALALFAAALQARPFLSGFRLTADEIQFHYLSLKNTLAQNIQFLSENAAQQGRVGQFILLPVNMLASDLAAVPWARVGFLGAWGGLMLLTALWVGRQSRSRAFALLIFLVLVTYQRLGFDHMPPNSYPLQNTVPFLLILASRMAGGGQRSLVTQCMLGVVLCFSMAISEYAWVFGLGVVGCEYLANFSRGKEEGLAGLRSSRLVLDASAITTALVVYLGYRFVHPSHYASNSPDGVWNLGAMAWTSFFHILNGTVLLPIQRTHFTLAPWKALAAWGGMSVLTAGVAWGAFRYLERDRPWLMIAVVGLLFSLYVTLPVAMTVRHQTWCVEAWPCAYLDTRSAFPGLAVALIGICGWLLRFGRGMQVALAIALGLGAGTTYLYNLWFSQEIESVTKAWERADALACLPPSLLPADEALLKTVDPRGLISVHPNFPHADYWRVYIASRSATCAGAAH
;
A
#
# COMPACT_ATOMS: atom_id res chain seq x y z
N MET A 1 -17.92 13.32 16.95
CA MET A 1 -18.72 13.43 15.70
C MET A 1 -17.85 13.38 14.44
N LEU A 2 -16.94 14.32 14.18
CA LEU A 2 -16.18 14.38 12.91
C LEU A 2 -15.39 13.09 12.58
N TRP A 3 -14.73 12.47 13.56
CA TRP A 3 -14.04 11.18 13.37
C TRP A 3 -14.98 10.05 12.95
N ALA A 4 -16.20 9.99 13.50
CA ALA A 4 -17.18 8.98 13.11
C ALA A 4 -17.63 9.18 11.65
N LEU A 5 -17.82 10.43 11.22
CA LEU A 5 -18.11 10.75 9.83
C LEU A 5 -16.95 10.40 8.88
N ALA A 6 -15.70 10.62 9.30
CA ALA A 6 -14.52 10.22 8.53
C ALA A 6 -14.38 8.70 8.42
N LEU A 7 -14.65 7.96 9.50
CA LEU A 7 -14.68 6.49 9.48
C LEU A 7 -15.81 5.97 8.59
N PHE A 8 -16.96 6.62 8.59
CA PHE A 8 -18.05 6.31 7.67
C PHE A 8 -17.65 6.57 6.21
N ALA A 9 -17.00 7.72 5.93
CA ALA A 9 -16.45 8.01 4.61
C ALA A 9 -15.41 6.96 4.17
N ALA A 10 -14.54 6.53 5.09
CA ALA A 10 -13.57 5.47 4.84
C ALA A 10 -14.25 4.13 4.50
N ALA A 11 -15.28 3.74 5.24
CA ALA A 11 -16.04 2.52 4.96
C ALA A 11 -16.73 2.56 3.58
N LEU A 12 -17.28 3.71 3.21
CA LEU A 12 -17.86 3.91 1.87
C LEU A 12 -16.77 3.83 0.78
N GLN A 13 -15.65 4.53 0.94
CA GLN A 13 -14.53 4.51 -0.01
C GLN A 13 -13.88 3.13 -0.15
N ALA A 14 -13.93 2.32 0.92
CA ALA A 14 -13.42 0.95 0.94
C ALA A 14 -14.30 -0.02 0.13
N ARG A 15 -15.59 0.28 -0.07
CA ARG A 15 -16.53 -0.66 -0.71
C ARG A 15 -16.07 -1.13 -2.12
N PRO A 16 -15.62 -0.27 -3.05
CA PRO A 16 -15.15 -0.72 -4.36
C PRO A 16 -13.92 -1.64 -4.29
N PHE A 17 -13.13 -1.58 -3.22
CA PHE A 17 -11.94 -2.43 -3.03
C PHE A 17 -12.30 -3.89 -2.68
N LEU A 18 -13.56 -4.15 -2.32
CA LEU A 18 -14.07 -5.50 -2.04
C LEU A 18 -14.62 -6.20 -3.29
N SER A 19 -14.71 -5.50 -4.42
CA SER A 19 -15.25 -6.07 -5.65
C SER A 19 -14.27 -7.05 -6.29
N GLY A 20 -14.76 -8.28 -6.48
CA GLY A 20 -14.11 -9.29 -7.28
C GLY A 20 -12.88 -9.97 -6.68
N PHE A 21 -12.50 -11.09 -7.30
CA PHE A 21 -11.26 -11.79 -7.03
C PHE A 21 -10.31 -11.60 -8.21
N ARG A 22 -9.12 -11.08 -7.91
CA ARG A 22 -8.04 -10.90 -8.88
C ARG A 22 -6.70 -11.06 -8.19
N LEU A 23 -5.76 -11.62 -8.93
CA LEU A 23 -4.36 -11.75 -8.60
C LEU A 23 -3.53 -11.10 -9.73
N THR A 24 -2.41 -10.50 -9.38
CA THR A 24 -1.35 -10.05 -10.29
C THR A 24 -0.56 -11.25 -10.84
N ALA A 25 0.28 -11.02 -11.85
CA ALA A 25 1.14 -12.06 -12.41
C ALA A 25 2.05 -12.71 -11.34
N ASP A 26 2.62 -11.90 -10.43
CA ASP A 26 3.43 -12.41 -9.30
C ASP A 26 2.59 -13.27 -8.35
N GLU A 27 1.40 -12.81 -8.00
CA GLU A 27 0.51 -13.53 -7.09
C GLU A 27 -0.02 -14.83 -7.69
N ILE A 28 -0.27 -14.88 -9.00
CA ILE A 28 -0.62 -16.13 -9.68
C ILE A 28 0.53 -17.13 -9.59
N GLN A 29 1.78 -16.68 -9.73
CA GLN A 29 2.93 -17.55 -9.52
C GLN A 29 3.01 -18.04 -8.06
N PHE A 30 2.82 -17.17 -7.07
CA PHE A 30 2.85 -17.57 -5.66
C PHE A 30 1.70 -18.52 -5.31
N HIS A 31 0.50 -18.25 -5.80
CA HIS A 31 -0.68 -19.10 -5.64
C HIS A 31 -0.45 -20.48 -6.28
N TYR A 32 0.06 -20.52 -7.51
CA TYR A 32 0.39 -21.77 -8.20
C TYR A 32 1.37 -22.63 -7.40
N LEU A 33 2.45 -22.02 -6.89
CA LEU A 33 3.43 -22.70 -6.07
C LEU A 33 2.81 -23.18 -4.75
N SER A 34 1.95 -22.37 -4.12
CA SER A 34 1.24 -22.76 -2.90
C SER A 34 0.35 -23.99 -3.12
N LEU A 35 -0.37 -24.05 -4.24
CA LEU A 35 -1.26 -25.15 -4.58
C LEU A 35 -0.53 -26.42 -5.04
N LYS A 36 0.57 -26.28 -5.80
CA LYS A 36 1.24 -27.40 -6.47
C LYS A 36 2.31 -28.05 -5.61
N ASN A 37 3.05 -27.26 -4.84
CA ASN A 37 4.25 -27.74 -4.16
C ASN A 37 3.94 -28.31 -2.77
N THR A 38 4.78 -29.25 -2.36
CA THR A 38 4.90 -29.64 -0.94
C THR A 38 5.55 -28.52 -0.12
N LEU A 39 5.41 -28.59 1.22
CA LEU A 39 6.09 -27.66 2.12
C LEU A 39 7.61 -27.62 1.89
N ALA A 40 8.24 -28.79 1.67
CA ALA A 40 9.67 -28.88 1.42
C ALA A 40 10.08 -28.16 0.12
N GLN A 41 9.31 -28.36 -0.96
CA GLN A 41 9.54 -27.68 -2.24
C GLN A 41 9.32 -26.16 -2.11
N ASN A 42 8.33 -25.73 -1.34
CA ASN A 42 8.15 -24.30 -1.06
C ASN A 42 9.33 -23.75 -0.25
N ILE A 43 9.81 -24.41 0.79
CA ILE A 43 11.00 -23.98 1.55
C ILE A 43 12.25 -23.89 0.65
N GLN A 44 12.42 -24.84 -0.26
CA GLN A 44 13.50 -24.79 -1.25
C GLN A 44 13.34 -23.57 -2.17
N PHE A 45 12.17 -23.35 -2.75
CA PHE A 45 11.88 -22.17 -3.58
C PHE A 45 12.13 -20.86 -2.83
N LEU A 46 11.72 -20.76 -1.56
CA LEU A 46 11.97 -19.60 -0.71
C LEU A 46 13.47 -19.32 -0.56
N SER A 47 14.25 -20.37 -0.30
CA SER A 47 15.70 -20.28 -0.10
C SER A 47 16.42 -19.85 -1.37
N GLU A 48 16.06 -20.47 -2.50
CA GLU A 48 16.60 -20.14 -3.82
C GLU A 48 16.25 -18.70 -4.21
N ASN A 49 15.00 -18.28 -4.01
CA ASN A 49 14.55 -16.94 -4.36
C ASN A 49 15.18 -15.87 -3.45
N ALA A 50 15.27 -16.12 -2.15
CA ALA A 50 15.96 -15.25 -1.20
C ALA A 50 17.44 -15.06 -1.59
N ALA A 51 18.13 -16.16 -1.93
CA ALA A 51 19.52 -16.12 -2.38
C ALA A 51 19.67 -15.40 -3.74
N GLN A 52 18.85 -15.74 -4.74
CA GLN A 52 18.91 -15.11 -6.07
C GLN A 52 18.67 -13.60 -6.04
N GLN A 53 17.76 -13.14 -5.16
CA GLN A 53 17.50 -11.72 -4.99
C GLN A 53 18.45 -11.04 -3.99
N GLY A 54 19.27 -11.79 -3.25
CA GLY A 54 20.07 -11.25 -2.15
C GLY A 54 19.23 -10.58 -1.06
N ARG A 55 18.03 -11.12 -0.77
CA ARG A 55 17.03 -10.52 0.12
C ARG A 55 16.60 -11.50 1.21
N VAL A 56 17.21 -11.38 2.39
CA VAL A 56 16.87 -12.19 3.58
C VAL A 56 15.39 -12.07 3.97
N GLY A 57 14.78 -10.91 3.72
CA GLY A 57 13.36 -10.67 3.99
C GLY A 57 12.40 -11.59 3.22
N GLN A 58 12.85 -12.21 2.12
CA GLN A 58 12.00 -13.10 1.32
C GLN A 58 11.57 -14.36 2.08
N PHE A 59 12.33 -14.79 3.10
CA PHE A 59 11.90 -15.88 3.99
C PHE A 59 10.61 -15.56 4.76
N ILE A 60 10.24 -14.29 4.89
CA ILE A 60 9.00 -13.85 5.54
C ILE A 60 8.00 -13.36 4.51
N LEU A 61 8.44 -12.58 3.52
CA LEU A 61 7.55 -11.95 2.54
C LEU A 61 6.87 -12.94 1.61
N LEU A 62 7.61 -13.91 1.06
CA LEU A 62 7.03 -14.87 0.11
C LEU A 62 5.96 -15.76 0.77
N PRO A 63 6.16 -16.32 1.99
CA PRO A 63 5.08 -17.02 2.68
C PRO A 63 3.85 -16.15 2.92
N VAL A 64 4.06 -14.89 3.31
CA VAL A 64 2.94 -13.94 3.49
C VAL A 64 2.20 -13.70 2.18
N ASN A 65 2.92 -13.56 1.07
CA ASN A 65 2.32 -13.35 -0.26
C ASN A 65 1.60 -14.60 -0.78
N MET A 66 2.15 -15.78 -0.56
CA MET A 66 1.49 -17.06 -0.86
C MET A 66 0.17 -17.18 -0.10
N LEU A 67 0.22 -17.03 1.24
CA LEU A 67 -0.96 -17.06 2.10
C LEU A 67 -1.99 -16.01 1.71
N ALA A 68 -1.55 -14.79 1.41
CA ALA A 68 -2.44 -13.70 0.99
C ALA A 68 -3.14 -14.02 -0.33
N SER A 69 -2.41 -14.60 -1.29
CA SER A 69 -2.96 -14.98 -2.60
C SER A 69 -3.99 -16.11 -2.48
N ASP A 70 -3.72 -17.10 -1.62
CA ASP A 70 -4.65 -18.20 -1.34
C ASP A 70 -5.95 -17.71 -0.68
N LEU A 71 -5.81 -16.82 0.30
CA LEU A 71 -6.93 -16.26 1.05
C LEU A 71 -7.69 -15.17 0.28
N ALA A 72 -7.13 -14.58 -0.76
CA ALA A 72 -7.75 -13.48 -1.49
C ALA A 72 -9.07 -13.85 -2.18
N ALA A 73 -9.31 -15.14 -2.46
CA ALA A 73 -10.61 -15.63 -2.94
C ALA A 73 -11.70 -15.53 -1.86
N VAL A 74 -11.31 -15.56 -0.58
CA VAL A 74 -12.23 -15.65 0.56
C VAL A 74 -12.74 -14.26 0.97
N PRO A 75 -14.07 -14.00 0.96
CA PRO A 75 -14.60 -12.65 1.21
C PRO A 75 -14.17 -12.04 2.56
N TRP A 76 -14.20 -12.81 3.65
CA TRP A 76 -13.81 -12.29 4.97
C TRP A 76 -12.33 -11.95 5.05
N ALA A 77 -11.46 -12.67 4.33
CA ALA A 77 -10.03 -12.38 4.30
C ALA A 77 -9.76 -11.07 3.58
N ARG A 78 -10.46 -10.80 2.47
CA ARG A 78 -10.40 -9.50 1.77
C ARG A 78 -10.80 -8.34 2.66
N VAL A 79 -11.85 -8.51 3.47
CA VAL A 79 -12.23 -7.53 4.49
C VAL A 79 -11.11 -7.34 5.52
N GLY A 80 -10.48 -8.43 5.97
CA GLY A 80 -9.33 -8.38 6.87
C GLY A 80 -8.14 -7.62 6.29
N PHE A 81 -7.76 -7.88 5.03
CA PHE A 81 -6.65 -7.19 4.36
C PHE A 81 -6.93 -5.70 4.17
N LEU A 82 -8.15 -5.35 3.75
CA LEU A 82 -8.57 -3.97 3.64
C LEU A 82 -8.65 -3.28 5.00
N GLY A 83 -9.06 -4.00 6.05
CA GLY A 83 -9.04 -3.55 7.43
C GLY A 83 -7.62 -3.26 7.92
N ALA A 84 -6.64 -4.13 7.63
CA ALA A 84 -5.24 -3.90 7.93
C ALA A 84 -4.71 -2.66 7.19
N TRP A 85 -5.06 -2.50 5.91
CA TRP A 85 -4.70 -1.34 5.11
C TRP A 85 -5.31 -0.03 5.64
N GLY A 86 -6.60 -0.02 5.98
CA GLY A 86 -7.26 1.12 6.62
C GLY A 86 -6.66 1.42 8.00
N GLY A 87 -6.29 0.39 8.76
CA GLY A 87 -5.58 0.48 10.02
C GLY A 87 -4.21 1.16 9.87
N LEU A 88 -3.49 0.89 8.79
CA LEU A 88 -2.22 1.56 8.48
C LEU A 88 -2.42 3.06 8.26
N MET A 89 -3.45 3.43 7.50
CA MET A 89 -3.77 4.85 7.26
C MET A 89 -4.20 5.57 8.52
N LEU A 90 -5.02 4.92 9.35
CA LEU A 90 -5.43 5.45 10.64
C LEU A 90 -4.23 5.63 11.58
N LEU A 91 -3.38 4.62 11.73
CA LEU A 91 -2.20 4.69 12.60
C LEU A 91 -1.21 5.75 12.11
N THR A 92 -1.00 5.87 10.80
CA THR A 92 -0.17 6.92 10.20
C THR A 92 -0.71 8.29 10.59
N ALA A 93 -2.00 8.54 10.38
CA ALA A 93 -2.64 9.80 10.69
C ALA A 93 -2.59 10.14 12.19
N LEU A 94 -2.84 9.17 13.06
CA LEU A 94 -2.74 9.33 14.53
C LEU A 94 -1.30 9.58 14.97
N TRP A 95 -0.33 8.89 14.37
CA TRP A 95 1.09 9.10 14.63
C TRP A 95 1.51 10.51 14.23
N VAL A 96 1.18 10.98 13.02
CA VAL A 96 1.45 12.38 12.60
C VAL A 96 0.71 13.37 13.51
N GLY A 97 -0.52 13.06 13.89
CA GLY A 97 -1.33 13.84 14.83
C GLY A 97 -0.65 14.01 16.19
N ARG A 98 -0.03 12.96 16.70
CA ARG A 98 0.75 12.97 17.93
C ARG A 98 2.03 13.80 17.78
N GLN A 99 2.75 13.67 16.67
CA GLN A 99 3.96 14.47 16.43
C GLN A 99 3.65 15.96 16.29
N SER A 100 2.60 16.28 15.55
CA SER A 100 2.12 17.65 15.39
C SER A 100 1.34 18.19 16.60
N ARG A 101 0.89 17.34 17.53
CA ARG A 101 -0.07 17.69 18.60
C ARG A 101 -1.36 18.32 18.05
N SER A 102 -1.91 17.79 16.96
CA SER A 102 -3.20 18.24 16.42
C SER A 102 -4.06 17.07 15.98
N ARG A 103 -5.20 16.91 16.66
CA ARG A 103 -6.23 15.92 16.29
C ARG A 103 -6.93 16.28 14.99
N ALA A 104 -7.07 17.58 14.70
CA ALA A 104 -7.67 18.05 13.46
C ALA A 104 -6.75 17.78 12.25
N PHE A 105 -5.43 17.97 12.43
CA PHE A 105 -4.45 17.61 11.40
C PHE A 105 -4.45 16.10 11.13
N ALA A 106 -4.47 15.29 12.20
CA ALA A 106 -4.61 13.84 12.09
C ALA A 106 -5.87 13.44 11.29
N LEU A 107 -7.02 14.03 11.64
CA LEU A 107 -8.29 13.75 10.97
C LEU A 107 -8.24 14.08 9.48
N LEU A 108 -7.66 15.24 9.11
CA LEU A 108 -7.53 15.66 7.71
C LEU A 108 -6.58 14.75 6.93
N ILE A 109 -5.46 14.35 7.52
CA ILE A 109 -4.54 13.37 6.89
C ILE A 109 -5.26 12.04 6.68
N PHE A 110 -5.94 11.52 7.71
CA PHE A 110 -6.72 10.29 7.59
C PHE A 110 -7.75 10.39 6.47
N LEU A 111 -8.49 11.51 6.43
CA LEU A 111 -9.50 11.77 5.41
C LEU A 111 -8.89 11.75 4.00
N VAL A 112 -7.76 12.43 3.77
CA VAL A 112 -7.07 12.38 2.47
C VAL A 112 -6.60 10.97 2.14
N LEU A 113 -5.95 10.28 3.08
CA LEU A 113 -5.41 8.94 2.84
C LEU A 113 -6.49 7.93 2.44
N VAL A 114 -7.69 8.00 3.03
CA VAL A 114 -8.78 7.07 2.70
C VAL A 114 -9.62 7.52 1.50
N THR A 115 -9.71 8.82 1.22
CA THR A 115 -10.59 9.34 0.16
C THR A 115 -9.90 9.61 -1.17
N TYR A 116 -8.58 9.72 -1.22
CA TYR A 116 -7.81 9.96 -2.46
C TYR A 116 -7.06 8.71 -2.94
N GLN A 117 -7.21 7.59 -2.24
CA GLN A 117 -6.59 6.34 -2.64
C GLN A 117 -7.26 5.78 -3.91
N ARG A 118 -6.42 5.47 -4.89
CA ARG A 118 -6.83 4.81 -6.11
C ARG A 118 -6.89 3.29 -5.97
N LEU A 119 -7.95 2.69 -6.51
CA LEU A 119 -8.02 1.28 -6.83
C LEU A 119 -7.20 1.02 -8.10
N GLY A 120 -6.17 0.19 -8.00
CA GLY A 120 -5.31 -0.17 -9.14
C GLY A 120 -4.85 -1.61 -8.99
N PHE A 121 -5.29 -2.52 -9.86
CA PHE A 121 -5.08 -3.95 -9.64
C PHE A 121 -3.81 -4.51 -10.27
N ASP A 122 -3.28 -3.92 -11.34
CA ASP A 122 -2.19 -4.53 -12.10
C ASP A 122 -0.87 -4.59 -11.32
N HIS A 123 -0.65 -3.60 -10.45
CA HIS A 123 0.59 -3.47 -9.70
C HIS A 123 0.37 -3.12 -8.21
N MET A 124 -0.89 -3.00 -7.78
CA MET A 124 -1.26 -2.64 -6.40
C MET A 124 -2.58 -3.31 -5.97
N PRO A 125 -2.78 -4.62 -6.18
CA PRO A 125 -4.07 -5.25 -5.94
C PRO A 125 -4.54 -5.00 -4.49
N PRO A 126 -5.84 -4.77 -4.30
CA PRO A 126 -6.38 -4.33 -3.02
C PRO A 126 -6.47 -5.45 -1.97
N ASN A 127 -6.33 -6.71 -2.39
CA ASN A 127 -6.87 -7.89 -1.71
C ASN A 127 -5.84 -9.00 -1.45
N SER A 128 -4.55 -8.79 -1.68
CA SER A 128 -3.51 -9.80 -1.35
C SER A 128 -2.13 -9.16 -1.18
N TYR A 129 -1.63 -8.49 -2.22
CA TYR A 129 -0.34 -7.80 -2.25
C TYR A 129 -0.11 -6.66 -1.23
N PRO A 130 -1.14 -6.02 -0.60
CA PRO A 130 -0.85 -4.99 0.39
C PRO A 130 -0.10 -5.54 1.60
N LEU A 131 -0.29 -6.81 1.97
CA LEU A 131 0.24 -7.35 3.23
C LEU A 131 1.77 -7.27 3.33
N GLN A 132 2.47 -7.48 2.21
CA GLN A 132 3.94 -7.39 2.12
C GLN A 132 4.50 -6.11 2.73
N ASN A 133 3.85 -4.96 2.49
CA ASN A 133 4.29 -3.67 3.06
C ASN A 133 3.41 -3.25 4.25
N THR A 134 2.13 -3.61 4.25
CA THR A 134 1.18 -3.19 5.28
C THR A 134 1.55 -3.73 6.65
N VAL A 135 1.85 -5.02 6.74
CA VAL A 135 2.19 -5.67 8.02
C VAL A 135 3.44 -5.06 8.66
N PRO A 136 4.60 -4.98 7.98
CA PRO A 136 5.77 -4.36 8.59
C PRO A 136 5.54 -2.87 8.92
N PHE A 137 4.82 -2.11 8.09
CA PHE A 137 4.55 -0.69 8.38
C PHE A 137 3.63 -0.51 9.59
N LEU A 138 2.62 -1.37 9.74
CA LEU A 138 1.76 -1.41 10.93
C LEU A 138 2.58 -1.67 12.19
N LEU A 139 3.47 -2.65 12.17
CA LEU A 139 4.32 -3.00 13.31
C LEU A 139 5.29 -1.86 13.66
N ILE A 140 5.88 -1.21 12.65
CA ILE A 140 6.70 0.00 12.83
C ILE A 140 5.88 1.08 13.54
N LEU A 141 4.73 1.48 12.99
CA LEU A 141 3.92 2.56 13.58
C LEU A 141 3.37 2.19 14.96
N ALA A 142 2.92 0.95 15.15
CA ALA A 142 2.45 0.45 16.44
C ALA A 142 3.55 0.51 17.51
N SER A 143 4.78 0.10 17.17
CA SER A 143 5.91 0.18 18.11
C SER A 143 6.23 1.64 18.50
N ARG A 144 6.18 2.57 17.53
CA ARG A 144 6.36 4.02 17.80
C ARG A 144 5.26 4.60 18.65
N MET A 145 4.01 4.21 18.41
CA MET A 145 2.86 4.69 19.17
C MET A 145 2.86 4.17 20.61
N ALA A 146 3.23 2.89 20.80
CA ALA A 146 3.35 2.26 22.11
C ALA A 146 4.49 2.85 22.96
N GLY A 147 5.60 3.25 22.31
CA GLY A 147 6.79 3.83 22.94
C GLY A 147 6.65 5.23 23.53
N GLY A 148 5.44 5.79 23.64
CA GLY A 148 5.21 7.06 24.34
C GLY A 148 5.19 6.96 25.85
N GLY A 149 5.67 8.02 26.51
CA GLY A 149 5.67 8.17 27.97
C GLY A 149 6.90 7.57 28.64
N GLN A 150 6.92 7.57 29.98
CA GLN A 150 7.92 6.83 30.75
C GLN A 150 7.58 5.33 30.66
N ARG A 151 8.52 4.54 30.15
CA ARG A 151 8.40 3.08 29.98
C ARG A 151 9.63 2.41 30.58
N SER A 152 9.45 1.20 31.11
CA SER A 152 10.58 0.39 31.59
C SER A 152 11.54 0.06 30.44
N LEU A 153 12.81 -0.19 30.77
CA LEU A 153 13.83 -0.57 29.79
C LEU A 153 13.42 -1.84 29.02
N VAL A 154 12.83 -2.82 29.71
CA VAL A 154 12.35 -4.07 29.09
C VAL A 154 11.33 -3.78 27.99
N THR A 155 10.34 -2.93 28.26
CA THR A 155 9.36 -2.54 27.24
C THR A 155 10.02 -1.82 26.06
N GLN A 156 10.98 -0.92 26.32
CA GLN A 156 11.70 -0.23 25.25
C GLN A 156 12.51 -1.21 24.38
N CYS A 157 13.18 -2.19 24.99
CA CYS A 157 13.91 -3.24 24.27
C CYS A 157 12.97 -4.08 23.41
N MET A 158 11.81 -4.50 23.93
CA MET A 158 10.82 -5.27 23.16
C MET A 158 10.29 -4.47 21.96
N LEU A 159 10.03 -3.18 22.13
CA LEU A 159 9.63 -2.31 21.03
C LEU A 159 10.76 -2.14 20.00
N GLY A 160 12.03 -2.07 20.45
CA GLY A 160 13.21 -2.06 19.59
C GLY A 160 13.37 -3.34 18.77
N VAL A 161 13.09 -4.51 19.37
CA VAL A 161 13.08 -5.80 18.67
C VAL A 161 11.99 -5.82 17.59
N VAL A 162 10.77 -5.38 17.91
CA VAL A 162 9.68 -5.29 16.94
C VAL A 162 10.05 -4.35 15.79
N LEU A 163 10.64 -3.19 16.09
CA LEU A 163 11.12 -2.24 15.08
C LEU A 163 12.19 -2.89 14.19
N CYS A 164 13.23 -3.49 14.77
CA CYS A 164 14.31 -4.15 14.06
C CYS A 164 13.79 -5.27 13.14
N PHE A 165 12.95 -6.15 13.69
CA PHE A 165 12.35 -7.24 12.93
C PHE A 165 11.53 -6.72 11.75
N SER A 166 10.68 -5.72 11.99
CA SER A 166 9.83 -5.14 10.95
C SER A 166 10.64 -4.49 9.82
N MET A 167 11.73 -3.80 10.16
CA MET A 167 12.63 -3.18 9.19
C MET A 167 13.48 -4.21 8.43
N ALA A 168 13.77 -5.38 9.01
CA ALA A 168 14.51 -6.44 8.35
C ALA A 168 13.68 -7.21 7.30
N ILE A 169 12.34 -7.14 7.37
CA ILE A 169 11.44 -7.84 6.44
C ILE A 169 11.59 -7.33 5.00
N SER A 170 11.75 -6.03 4.80
CA SER A 170 11.87 -5.46 3.46
C SER A 170 12.63 -4.15 3.45
N GLU A 171 13.26 -3.85 2.31
CA GLU A 171 13.95 -2.57 2.11
C GLU A 171 12.98 -1.39 2.18
N TYR A 172 11.74 -1.59 1.73
CA TYR A 172 10.67 -0.61 1.86
C TYR A 172 10.31 -0.35 3.33
N ALA A 173 10.27 -1.39 4.16
CA ALA A 173 10.03 -1.28 5.60
C ALA A 173 11.20 -0.61 6.32
N TRP A 174 12.43 -0.90 5.89
CA TRP A 174 13.60 -0.20 6.41
C TRP A 174 13.57 1.29 6.06
N VAL A 175 13.33 1.65 4.79
CA VAL A 175 13.26 3.05 4.35
C VAL A 175 12.11 3.77 5.06
N PHE A 176 10.90 3.19 5.07
CA PHE A 176 9.74 3.76 5.76
C PHE A 176 10.01 3.94 7.27
N GLY A 177 10.56 2.91 7.94
CA GLY A 177 10.87 2.93 9.37
C GLY A 177 11.90 4.00 9.71
N LEU A 178 12.99 4.09 8.95
CA LEU A 178 14.00 5.14 9.13
C LEU A 178 13.40 6.54 8.94
N GLY A 179 12.56 6.72 7.92
CA GLY A 179 11.86 7.99 7.70
C GLY A 179 10.93 8.37 8.85
N VAL A 180 10.13 7.41 9.35
CA VAL A 180 9.22 7.61 10.50
C VAL A 180 10.01 8.00 11.74
N VAL A 181 11.08 7.27 12.04
CA VAL A 181 11.95 7.56 13.19
C VAL A 181 12.60 8.94 13.03
N GLY A 182 13.18 9.25 11.87
CA GLY A 182 13.79 10.55 11.58
C GLY A 182 12.81 11.72 11.75
N CYS A 183 11.58 11.58 11.24
CA CYS A 183 10.53 12.58 11.42
C CYS A 183 10.11 12.75 12.89
N GLU A 184 10.11 11.68 13.70
CA GLU A 184 9.86 11.77 15.14
C GLU A 184 10.93 12.61 15.85
N TYR A 185 12.21 12.34 15.57
CA TYR A 185 13.34 13.08 16.14
C TYR A 185 13.33 14.55 15.67
N LEU A 186 13.12 14.81 14.38
CA LEU A 186 12.98 16.18 13.85
C LEU A 186 11.83 16.94 14.52
N ALA A 187 10.70 16.28 14.76
CA ALA A 187 9.58 16.86 15.47
C ALA A 187 9.91 17.13 16.95
N ASN A 188 10.68 16.28 17.62
CA ASN A 188 11.10 16.51 19.02
C ASN A 188 12.12 17.64 19.12
N PHE A 189 13.09 17.67 18.21
CA PHE A 189 14.11 18.72 18.11
C PHE A 189 13.47 20.10 17.90
N SER A 190 12.56 20.23 16.92
CA SER A 190 11.83 21.49 16.67
C SER A 190 10.97 21.96 17.84
N ARG A 191 10.64 21.08 18.79
CA ARG A 191 9.88 21.39 20.01
C ARG A 191 10.76 21.72 21.20
N GLY A 192 12.09 21.78 21.03
CA GLY A 192 13.04 22.04 22.11
C GLY A 192 13.03 20.97 23.21
N LYS A 193 12.54 19.76 22.92
CA LYS A 193 12.49 18.63 23.86
C LYS A 193 13.79 17.85 23.94
N GLU A 194 14.71 18.10 23.03
CA GLU A 194 16.06 17.56 23.06
C GLU A 194 17.00 18.70 23.43
N GLU A 195 17.71 18.55 24.55
CA GLU A 195 18.74 19.47 25.01
C GLU A 195 19.97 19.37 24.09
N GLY A 196 19.84 19.80 22.84
CA GLY A 196 20.91 19.75 21.83
C GLY A 196 21.58 18.37 21.72
N LEU A 197 22.92 18.35 21.66
CA LEU A 197 23.74 17.13 21.59
C LEU A 197 23.57 16.20 22.82
N ALA A 198 23.04 16.67 23.95
CA ALA A 198 22.78 15.82 25.13
C ALA A 198 21.55 14.92 24.95
N GLY A 199 20.59 15.31 24.11
CA GLY A 199 19.47 14.47 23.68
C GLY A 199 19.90 13.21 22.91
N LEU A 200 21.09 13.25 22.30
CA LEU A 200 21.73 12.10 21.64
C LEU A 200 22.13 10.97 22.61
N ARG A 201 22.06 11.22 23.92
CA ARG A 201 22.34 10.21 24.96
C ARG A 201 21.09 9.55 25.53
N SER A 202 19.92 9.78 24.95
CA SER A 202 18.71 9.09 25.42
C SER A 202 18.81 7.59 25.14
N SER A 203 18.45 6.76 26.13
CA SER A 203 18.40 5.29 25.97
C SER A 203 17.56 4.88 24.76
N ARG A 204 16.51 5.65 24.47
CA ARG A 204 15.63 5.43 23.33
C ARG A 204 16.31 5.65 21.98
N LEU A 205 17.13 6.70 21.83
CA LEU A 205 17.88 6.91 20.60
C LEU A 205 18.88 5.78 20.37
N VAL A 206 19.58 5.33 21.42
CA VAL A 206 20.51 4.21 21.33
C VAL A 206 19.79 2.93 20.88
N LEU A 207 18.61 2.65 21.44
CA LEU A 207 17.79 1.49 21.05
C LEU A 207 17.23 1.60 19.62
N ASP A 208 16.80 2.79 19.20
CA ASP A 208 16.33 3.02 17.84
C ASP A 208 17.48 2.86 16.83
N ALA A 209 18.64 3.47 17.12
CA ALA A 209 19.84 3.38 16.30
C ALA A 209 20.37 1.95 16.21
N SER A 210 20.37 1.20 17.33
CA SER A 210 20.79 -0.20 17.33
C SER A 210 19.83 -1.07 16.53
N ALA A 211 18.51 -0.87 16.63
CA ALA A 211 17.52 -1.59 15.85
C ALA A 211 17.68 -1.33 14.33
N ILE A 212 17.81 -0.06 13.93
CA ILE A 212 17.98 0.34 12.53
C ILE A 212 19.29 -0.23 11.95
N THR A 213 20.39 -0.11 12.71
CA THR A 213 21.71 -0.59 12.28
C THR A 213 21.74 -2.11 12.20
N THR A 214 21.14 -2.81 13.17
CA THR A 214 21.08 -4.28 13.16
C THR A 214 20.31 -4.79 11.95
N ALA A 215 19.13 -4.20 11.66
CA ALA A 215 18.37 -4.57 10.46
C ALA A 215 19.17 -4.35 9.17
N LEU A 216 19.91 -3.24 9.07
CA LEU A 216 20.78 -2.95 7.93
C LEU A 216 21.95 -3.93 7.81
N VAL A 217 22.63 -4.24 8.92
CA VAL A 217 23.77 -5.18 8.94
C VAL A 217 23.32 -6.58 8.54
N VAL A 218 22.17 -7.06 9.03
CA VAL A 218 21.62 -8.36 8.64
C VAL A 218 21.32 -8.39 7.14
N TYR A 219 20.69 -7.32 6.62
CA TYR A 219 20.37 -7.21 5.20
C TYR A 219 21.63 -7.18 4.32
N LEU A 220 22.59 -6.30 4.63
CA LEU A 220 23.84 -6.16 3.87
C LEU A 220 24.73 -7.40 4.00
N GLY A 221 24.80 -8.01 5.18
CA GLY A 221 25.54 -9.25 5.41
C GLY A 221 25.00 -10.39 4.56
N TYR A 222 23.67 -10.56 4.52
CA TYR A 222 23.06 -11.56 3.64
C TYR A 222 23.33 -11.27 2.16
N ARG A 223 23.18 -10.00 1.74
CA ARG A 223 23.42 -9.58 0.35
C ARG A 223 24.89 -9.69 -0.08
N PHE A 224 25.82 -9.60 0.85
CA PHE A 224 27.24 -9.83 0.59
C PHE A 224 27.54 -11.31 0.31
N VAL A 225 26.92 -12.22 1.07
CA VAL A 225 27.04 -13.67 0.87
C VAL A 225 26.27 -14.13 -0.37
N HIS A 226 25.13 -13.50 -0.66
CA HIS A 226 24.26 -13.78 -1.80
C HIS A 226 24.07 -12.51 -2.64
N PRO A 227 25.00 -12.17 -3.55
CA PRO A 227 24.85 -11.04 -4.45
C PRO A 227 23.56 -11.14 -5.27
N SER A 228 22.82 -10.03 -5.35
CA SER A 228 21.56 -10.02 -6.10
C SER A 228 21.80 -10.09 -7.60
N HIS A 229 21.06 -10.98 -8.27
CA HIS A 229 20.93 -11.02 -9.73
C HIS A 229 19.60 -10.40 -10.20
N TYR A 230 18.82 -9.82 -9.30
CA TYR A 230 17.50 -9.27 -9.60
C TYR A 230 17.60 -7.78 -9.99
N ALA A 231 17.38 -7.48 -11.26
CA ALA A 231 17.53 -6.11 -11.81
C ALA A 231 16.71 -5.02 -11.09
N SER A 232 15.60 -5.37 -10.42
CA SER A 232 14.79 -4.38 -9.71
C SER A 232 15.35 -3.94 -8.36
N ASN A 233 16.53 -4.41 -7.95
CA ASN A 233 17.16 -4.01 -6.68
C ASN A 233 18.59 -3.48 -6.84
N SER A 234 19.00 -3.13 -8.06
CA SER A 234 20.24 -2.42 -8.34
C SER A 234 19.99 -0.91 -8.52
N PRO A 235 20.83 -0.02 -7.95
CA PRO A 235 20.74 1.42 -8.17
C PRO A 235 21.38 1.83 -9.51
N ASP A 236 21.19 1.03 -10.56
CA ASP A 236 21.82 1.20 -11.88
C ASP A 236 21.33 2.44 -12.65
N GLY A 237 20.19 3.01 -12.25
CA GLY A 237 19.59 4.22 -12.81
C GLY A 237 19.94 5.50 -12.06
N VAL A 238 20.77 5.46 -11.01
CA VAL A 238 21.09 6.63 -10.15
C VAL A 238 21.64 7.83 -10.93
N TRP A 239 22.36 7.58 -12.02
CA TRP A 239 22.97 8.64 -12.83
C TRP A 239 21.99 9.30 -13.82
N ASN A 240 20.83 8.70 -14.07
CA ASN A 240 19.80 9.29 -14.92
C ASN A 240 18.87 10.19 -14.09
N LEU A 241 19.37 11.36 -13.68
CA LEU A 241 18.66 12.28 -12.79
C LEU A 241 17.29 12.70 -13.34
N GLY A 242 17.17 12.88 -14.66
CA GLY A 242 15.90 13.22 -15.31
C GLY A 242 14.85 12.12 -15.18
N ALA A 243 15.21 10.87 -15.53
CA ALA A 243 14.31 9.74 -15.38
C ALA A 243 14.02 9.44 -13.90
N MET A 244 14.98 9.62 -13.00
CA MET A 244 14.79 9.45 -11.56
C MET A 244 13.79 10.48 -11.01
N ALA A 245 13.92 11.75 -11.39
CA ALA A 245 12.98 12.81 -10.99
C ALA A 245 11.58 12.56 -11.56
N TRP A 246 11.48 12.20 -12.85
CA TRP A 246 10.23 11.84 -13.51
C TRP A 246 9.55 10.66 -12.82
N THR A 247 10.29 9.58 -12.62
CA THR A 247 9.80 8.36 -11.96
C THR A 247 9.32 8.68 -10.56
N SER A 248 10.10 9.41 -9.74
CA SER A 248 9.70 9.81 -8.39
C SER A 248 8.40 10.61 -8.40
N PHE A 249 8.30 11.63 -9.26
CA PHE A 249 7.13 12.51 -9.34
C PHE A 249 5.86 11.75 -9.72
N PHE A 250 5.91 11.00 -10.82
CA PHE A 250 4.75 10.24 -11.30
C PHE A 250 4.41 9.09 -10.37
N HIS A 251 5.38 8.48 -9.70
CA HIS A 251 5.14 7.42 -8.74
C HIS A 251 4.45 7.96 -7.48
N ILE A 252 4.85 9.12 -6.95
CA ILE A 252 4.15 9.78 -5.83
C ILE A 252 2.71 10.12 -6.23
N LEU A 253 2.51 10.72 -7.40
CA LEU A 253 1.19 11.17 -7.83
C LEU A 253 0.25 10.02 -8.21
N ASN A 254 0.75 8.96 -8.83
CA ASN A 254 -0.07 7.80 -9.21
C ASN A 254 -0.54 6.96 -8.00
N GLY A 255 -0.06 7.26 -6.80
CA GLY A 255 -0.66 6.78 -5.55
C GLY A 255 -2.03 7.39 -5.25
N THR A 256 -2.40 8.42 -6.01
CA THR A 256 -3.67 9.11 -5.93
C THR A 256 -4.45 9.00 -7.24
N VAL A 257 -5.71 9.38 -7.21
CA VAL A 257 -6.55 9.44 -8.42
C VAL A 257 -6.20 10.65 -9.33
N LEU A 258 -5.34 11.58 -8.91
CA LEU A 258 -5.22 12.91 -9.54
C LEU A 258 -4.71 12.87 -10.99
N LEU A 259 -3.84 11.92 -11.34
CA LEU A 259 -3.34 11.74 -12.71
C LEU A 259 -4.26 10.86 -13.59
N PRO A 260 -4.74 9.69 -13.11
CA PRO A 260 -5.45 8.74 -13.98
C PRO A 260 -6.83 9.21 -14.45
N ILE A 261 -7.43 10.21 -13.78
CA ILE A 261 -8.68 10.85 -14.19
C ILE A 261 -8.63 11.37 -15.64
N GLN A 262 -7.46 11.78 -16.13
CA GLN A 262 -7.30 12.28 -17.49
C GLN A 262 -7.54 11.21 -18.57
N ARG A 263 -7.47 9.92 -18.21
CA ARG A 263 -7.61 8.79 -19.15
C ARG A 263 -8.94 8.06 -19.02
N THR A 264 -9.73 8.34 -17.98
CA THR A 264 -11.07 7.80 -17.82
C THR A 264 -12.07 8.68 -18.55
N HIS A 265 -12.65 8.16 -19.63
CA HIS A 265 -13.84 8.75 -20.23
C HIS A 265 -15.01 8.57 -19.26
N PHE A 266 -15.30 9.59 -18.45
CA PHE A 266 -16.58 9.66 -17.73
C PHE A 266 -17.70 9.89 -18.75
N THR A 267 -18.08 8.83 -19.47
CA THR A 267 -19.37 8.78 -20.15
C THR A 267 -20.46 9.08 -19.14
N LEU A 268 -21.56 9.72 -19.56
CA LEU A 268 -22.70 10.11 -18.70
C LEU A 268 -22.97 9.06 -17.63
N ALA A 269 -22.47 9.32 -16.41
CA ALA A 269 -22.55 8.34 -15.34
C ALA A 269 -24.03 8.17 -14.97
N PRO A 270 -24.50 6.93 -14.73
CA PRO A 270 -25.88 6.71 -14.33
C PRO A 270 -26.18 7.53 -13.06
N TRP A 271 -27.42 8.00 -12.90
CA TRP A 271 -27.79 8.92 -11.81
C TRP A 271 -27.37 8.43 -10.42
N LYS A 272 -27.37 7.11 -10.19
CA LYS A 272 -26.92 6.48 -8.94
C LYS A 272 -25.44 6.76 -8.64
N ALA A 273 -24.59 6.73 -9.67
CA ALA A 273 -23.17 7.02 -9.54
C ALA A 273 -22.93 8.52 -9.27
N LEU A 274 -23.71 9.41 -9.91
CA LEU A 274 -23.68 10.85 -9.63
C LEU A 274 -24.16 11.19 -8.21
N ALA A 275 -25.21 10.52 -7.73
CA ALA A 275 -25.70 10.69 -6.36
C ALA A 275 -24.65 10.23 -5.34
N ALA A 276 -23.98 9.10 -5.60
CA ALA A 276 -22.90 8.62 -4.72
C ALA A 276 -21.67 9.55 -4.74
N TRP A 277 -21.30 10.07 -5.92
CA TRP A 277 -20.27 11.11 -6.07
C TRP A 277 -20.60 12.36 -5.24
N GLY A 278 -21.84 12.87 -5.36
CA GLY A 278 -22.29 14.05 -4.63
C GLY A 278 -22.33 13.82 -3.12
N GLY A 279 -22.86 12.67 -2.68
CA GLY A 279 -22.91 12.29 -1.27
C GLY A 279 -21.51 12.19 -0.65
N MET A 280 -20.57 11.53 -1.33
CA MET A 280 -19.18 11.43 -0.88
C MET A 280 -18.49 12.80 -0.83
N SER A 281 -18.75 13.65 -1.83
CA SER A 281 -18.19 15.01 -1.90
C SER A 281 -18.66 15.87 -0.74
N VAL A 282 -19.97 15.89 -0.47
CA VAL A 282 -20.56 16.66 0.63
C VAL A 282 -20.10 16.14 1.99
N LEU A 283 -20.08 14.82 2.19
CA LEU A 283 -19.61 14.20 3.42
C LEU A 283 -18.15 14.60 3.72
N THR A 284 -17.26 14.43 2.74
CA THR A 284 -15.84 14.76 2.88
C THR A 284 -15.63 16.26 3.09
N ALA A 285 -16.30 17.10 2.30
CA ALA A 285 -16.23 18.56 2.46
C ALA A 285 -16.72 19.01 3.84
N GLY A 286 -17.80 18.43 4.35
CA GLY A 286 -18.34 18.74 5.68
C GLY A 286 -17.35 18.38 6.79
N VAL A 287 -16.73 17.20 6.72
CA VAL A 287 -15.69 16.78 7.67
C VAL A 287 -14.46 17.69 7.59
N ALA A 288 -13.97 17.96 6.38
CA ALA A 288 -12.79 18.80 6.15
C ALA A 288 -13.03 20.23 6.64
N TRP A 289 -14.17 20.83 6.30
CA TRP A 289 -14.55 22.16 6.75
C TRP A 289 -14.61 22.26 8.28
N GLY A 290 -15.23 21.27 8.94
CA GLY A 290 -15.27 21.17 10.39
C GLY A 290 -13.88 21.06 11.00
N ALA A 291 -13.01 20.21 10.44
CA ALA A 291 -11.65 20.02 10.93
C ALA A 291 -10.76 21.26 10.74
N PHE A 292 -10.88 21.97 9.61
CA PHE A 292 -10.11 23.20 9.35
C PHE A 292 -10.36 24.30 10.37
N ARG A 293 -11.54 24.34 11.02
CA ARG A 293 -11.82 25.30 12.11
C ARG A 293 -10.92 25.11 13.33
N TYR A 294 -10.39 23.91 13.51
CA TYR A 294 -9.55 23.53 14.64
C TYR A 294 -8.06 23.43 14.27
N LEU A 295 -7.68 23.83 13.05
CA LEU A 295 -6.27 24.01 12.71
C LEU A 295 -5.77 25.36 13.22
N GLU A 296 -4.66 25.32 13.96
CA GLU A 296 -3.93 26.51 14.37
C GLU A 296 -3.31 27.20 13.14
N ARG A 297 -3.56 28.50 12.97
CA ARG A 297 -3.10 29.26 11.79
C ARG A 297 -1.61 29.58 11.80
N ASP A 298 -1.04 29.77 12.99
CA ASP A 298 0.34 30.24 13.16
C ASP A 298 1.39 29.12 13.14
N ARG A 299 0.98 27.90 12.81
CA ARG A 299 1.91 26.77 12.68
C ARG A 299 2.78 26.93 11.43
N PRO A 300 4.00 26.33 11.42
CA PRO A 300 4.90 26.36 10.26
C PRO A 300 4.43 25.37 9.17
N TRP A 301 3.23 25.61 8.63
CA TRP A 301 2.54 24.74 7.70
C TRP A 301 3.33 24.44 6.43
N LEU A 302 4.07 25.43 5.91
CA LEU A 302 4.93 25.24 4.75
C LEU A 302 6.10 24.29 5.05
N MET A 303 6.70 24.38 6.23
CA MET A 303 7.76 23.45 6.64
C MET A 303 7.22 22.04 6.80
N ILE A 304 6.04 21.88 7.41
CA ILE A 304 5.34 20.59 7.50
C ILE A 304 5.09 20.03 6.08
N ALA A 305 4.71 20.91 5.14
CA ALA A 305 4.47 20.49 3.77
C ALA A 305 5.75 19.99 3.08
N VAL A 306 6.86 20.73 3.24
CA VAL A 306 8.17 20.36 2.71
C VAL A 306 8.66 19.04 3.30
N VAL A 307 8.54 18.84 4.62
CA VAL A 307 8.92 17.58 5.27
C VAL A 307 8.07 16.41 4.74
N GLY A 308 6.77 16.61 4.53
CA GLY A 308 5.90 15.61 3.91
C GLY A 308 6.36 15.22 2.49
N LEU A 309 6.70 16.21 1.66
CA LEU A 309 7.21 15.97 0.30
C LEU A 309 8.57 15.26 0.32
N LEU A 310 9.49 15.70 1.18
CA LEU A 310 10.80 15.06 1.33
C LEU A 310 10.66 13.61 1.80
N PHE A 311 9.73 13.32 2.70
CA PHE A 311 9.42 11.95 3.11
C PHE A 311 8.91 11.11 1.93
N SER A 312 7.97 11.64 1.12
CA SER A 312 7.50 10.94 -0.09
C SER A 312 8.64 10.66 -1.05
N LEU A 313 9.45 11.66 -1.36
CA LEU A 313 10.61 11.53 -2.26
C LEU A 313 11.60 10.48 -1.75
N TYR A 314 11.92 10.53 -0.45
CA TYR A 314 12.82 9.58 0.20
C TYR A 314 12.32 8.13 0.10
N VAL A 315 11.02 7.89 0.33
CA VAL A 315 10.44 6.54 0.24
C VAL A 315 10.40 6.03 -1.21
N THR A 316 10.25 6.92 -2.20
CA THR A 316 10.26 6.53 -3.63
C THR A 316 11.65 6.36 -4.23
N LEU A 317 12.68 6.91 -3.58
CA LEU A 317 14.02 6.99 -4.15
C LEU A 317 14.59 5.60 -4.54
N PRO A 318 14.46 4.53 -3.73
CA PRO A 318 14.99 3.22 -4.10
C PRO A 318 14.45 2.70 -5.44
N VAL A 319 13.17 2.90 -5.72
CA VAL A 319 12.57 2.46 -6.99
C VAL A 319 12.92 3.40 -8.12
N ALA A 320 12.94 4.71 -7.88
CA ALA A 320 13.32 5.70 -8.87
C ALA A 320 14.79 5.58 -9.32
N MET A 321 15.66 4.95 -8.53
CA MET A 321 17.07 4.71 -8.86
C MET A 321 17.33 3.46 -9.71
N THR A 322 16.30 2.68 -10.06
CA THR A 322 16.46 1.43 -10.82
C THR A 322 16.07 1.64 -12.29
N VAL A 323 16.91 1.19 -13.23
CA VAL A 323 16.64 1.37 -14.67
C VAL A 323 15.34 0.71 -15.09
N ARG A 324 15.04 -0.50 -14.58
CA ARG A 324 13.80 -1.23 -14.90
C ARG A 324 12.53 -0.42 -14.59
N HIS A 325 12.45 0.24 -13.43
CA HIS A 325 11.26 1.03 -13.10
C HIS A 325 11.27 2.39 -13.82
N GLN A 326 12.44 2.95 -14.10
CA GLN A 326 12.54 4.14 -14.95
C GLN A 326 12.00 3.87 -16.36
N THR A 327 12.41 2.78 -17.02
CA THR A 327 11.92 2.42 -18.37
C THR A 327 10.44 2.13 -18.36
N TRP A 328 9.94 1.36 -17.39
CA TRP A 328 8.50 1.11 -17.24
C TRP A 328 7.70 2.40 -17.08
N CYS A 329 8.16 3.33 -16.23
CA CYS A 329 7.45 4.59 -16.03
C CYS A 329 7.55 5.54 -17.23
N VAL A 330 8.73 5.72 -17.80
CA VAL A 330 8.99 6.69 -18.88
C VAL A 330 8.44 6.20 -20.23
N GLU A 331 8.61 4.92 -20.56
CA GLU A 331 8.29 4.38 -21.88
C GLU A 331 6.89 3.80 -21.93
N ALA A 332 6.51 2.99 -20.93
CA ALA A 332 5.23 2.27 -20.94
C ALA A 332 4.10 3.04 -20.21
N TRP A 333 4.41 4.07 -19.41
CA TRP A 333 3.50 4.85 -18.56
C TRP A 333 2.88 4.21 -17.28
N PRO A 334 3.03 2.91 -16.91
CA PRO A 334 2.64 2.47 -15.58
C PRO A 334 3.71 2.91 -14.58
N CYS A 335 3.59 4.14 -14.06
CA CYS A 335 4.47 4.63 -12.99
C CYS A 335 3.97 4.24 -11.58
N ALA A 336 2.95 3.37 -11.50
CA ALA A 336 2.34 2.96 -10.25
C ALA A 336 2.71 1.51 -9.93
N TYR A 337 3.37 1.28 -8.80
CA TYR A 337 3.78 -0.04 -8.31
C TYR A 337 3.39 -0.22 -6.85
N LEU A 338 3.70 -1.37 -6.25
CA LEU A 338 3.35 -1.69 -4.87
C LEU A 338 3.80 -0.60 -3.86
N ASP A 339 4.99 -0.03 -4.07
CA ASP A 339 5.59 0.98 -3.19
C ASP A 339 5.04 2.40 -3.40
N THR A 340 4.24 2.61 -4.45
CA THR A 340 3.53 3.89 -4.70
C THR A 340 2.63 4.26 -3.53
N ARG A 341 2.03 3.25 -2.90
CA ARG A 341 1.20 3.46 -1.72
C ARG A 341 2.00 3.85 -0.48
N SER A 342 3.29 3.51 -0.41
CA SER A 342 4.20 3.85 0.69
C SER A 342 4.58 5.34 0.69
N ALA A 343 4.58 5.97 -0.49
CA ALA A 343 4.87 7.39 -0.63
C ALA A 343 3.67 8.30 -0.31
N PHE A 344 2.45 7.77 -0.43
CA PHE A 344 1.22 8.54 -0.26
C PHE A 344 1.04 9.18 1.13
N PRO A 345 1.42 8.55 2.26
CA PRO A 345 1.52 9.19 3.58
C PRO A 345 2.19 10.57 3.59
N GLY A 346 3.38 10.68 2.99
CA GLY A 346 4.11 11.96 2.94
C GLY A 346 3.37 13.01 2.11
N LEU A 347 2.75 12.59 1.00
CA LEU A 347 1.99 13.47 0.12
C LEU A 347 0.73 13.98 0.82
N ALA A 348 0.03 13.15 1.60
CA ALA A 348 -1.12 13.59 2.38
C ALA A 348 -0.73 14.63 3.43
N VAL A 349 0.40 14.44 4.12
CA VAL A 349 0.98 15.43 5.04
C VAL A 349 1.32 16.73 4.29
N ALA A 350 1.91 16.62 3.09
CA ALA A 350 2.24 17.75 2.24
C ALA A 350 1.01 18.56 1.84
N LEU A 351 -0.01 17.90 1.32
CA LEU A 351 -1.26 18.52 0.87
C LEU A 351 -1.98 19.23 2.01
N ILE A 352 -2.14 18.59 3.18
CA ILE A 352 -2.78 19.24 4.33
C ILE A 352 -1.90 20.36 4.90
N GLY A 353 -0.56 20.23 4.84
CA GLY A 353 0.35 21.32 5.16
C GLY A 353 0.11 22.54 4.26
N ILE A 354 0.00 22.35 2.94
CA ILE A 354 -0.33 23.43 1.99
C ILE A 354 -1.71 24.02 2.31
N CYS A 355 -2.72 23.19 2.57
CA CYS A 355 -4.04 23.67 2.99
C CYS A 355 -3.96 24.53 4.26
N GLY A 356 -3.24 24.07 5.28
CA GLY A 356 -3.04 24.80 6.53
C GLY A 356 -2.40 26.17 6.32
N TRP A 357 -1.39 26.26 5.44
CA TRP A 357 -0.78 27.53 5.04
C TRP A 357 -1.77 28.45 4.31
N LEU A 358 -2.60 27.91 3.41
CA LEU A 358 -3.63 28.66 2.68
C LEU A 358 -4.74 29.19 3.61
N LEU A 359 -5.02 28.57 4.76
CA LEU A 359 -6.08 29.04 5.68
C LEU A 359 -5.85 30.46 6.22
N ARG A 360 -4.63 31.01 6.11
CA ARG A 360 -4.34 32.41 6.47
C ARG A 360 -5.06 33.43 5.60
N PHE A 361 -5.52 33.04 4.40
CA PHE A 361 -6.28 33.89 3.48
C PHE A 361 -7.79 34.00 3.83
N GLY A 362 -8.20 33.51 5.01
CA GLY A 362 -9.54 33.77 5.56
C GLY A 362 -10.55 32.64 5.33
N ARG A 363 -11.80 32.91 5.73
CA ARG A 363 -12.89 31.90 5.74
C ARG A 363 -13.29 31.43 4.34
N GLY A 364 -13.19 32.29 3.32
CA GLY A 364 -13.47 31.91 1.93
C GLY A 364 -12.55 30.79 1.45
N MET A 365 -11.25 30.91 1.75
CA MET A 365 -10.26 29.88 1.42
C MET A 365 -10.55 28.56 2.16
N GLN A 366 -10.96 28.62 3.43
CA GLN A 366 -11.36 27.42 4.17
C GLN A 366 -12.52 26.67 3.49
N VAL A 367 -13.53 27.39 3.02
CA VAL A 367 -14.67 26.79 2.30
C VAL A 367 -14.22 26.23 0.96
N ALA A 368 -13.43 26.99 0.20
CA ALA A 368 -12.89 26.56 -1.09
C ALA A 368 -12.05 25.28 -0.98
N LEU A 369 -11.16 25.19 0.01
CA LEU A 369 -10.34 24.00 0.27
C LEU A 369 -11.18 22.80 0.69
N ALA A 370 -12.21 22.99 1.53
CA ALA A 370 -13.10 21.92 1.91
C ALA A 370 -13.90 21.38 0.71
N ILE A 371 -14.40 22.27 -0.15
CA ILE A 371 -15.07 21.90 -1.41
C ILE A 371 -14.11 21.16 -2.32
N ALA A 372 -12.88 21.65 -2.52
CA ALA A 372 -11.87 21.01 -3.36
C ALA A 372 -11.54 19.59 -2.85
N LEU A 373 -11.33 19.45 -1.54
CA LEU A 373 -11.11 18.14 -0.92
C LEU A 373 -12.30 17.20 -1.13
N GLY A 374 -13.52 17.70 -0.97
CA GLY A 374 -14.76 16.96 -1.22
C GLY A 374 -14.89 16.50 -2.66
N LEU A 375 -14.75 17.40 -3.63
CA LEU A 375 -14.86 17.08 -5.05
C LEU A 375 -13.83 16.02 -5.47
N GLY A 376 -12.57 16.15 -5.03
CA GLY A 376 -11.57 15.13 -5.35
C GLY A 376 -11.86 13.77 -4.70
N ALA A 377 -12.41 13.74 -3.48
CA ALA A 377 -12.86 12.50 -2.85
C ALA A 377 -14.04 11.85 -3.60
N GLY A 378 -15.03 12.65 -4.01
CA GLY A 378 -16.13 12.18 -4.84
C GLY A 378 -15.65 11.60 -6.17
N THR A 379 -14.74 12.29 -6.85
CA THR A 379 -14.17 11.82 -8.12
C THR A 379 -13.35 10.56 -7.94
N THR A 380 -12.59 10.44 -6.84
CA THR A 380 -11.89 9.20 -6.47
C THR A 380 -12.87 8.05 -6.28
N TYR A 381 -13.98 8.29 -5.57
CA TYR A 381 -15.00 7.27 -5.36
C TYR A 381 -15.62 6.82 -6.68
N LEU A 382 -15.95 7.75 -7.58
CA LEU A 382 -16.51 7.46 -8.89
C LEU A 382 -15.53 6.65 -9.76
N TYR A 383 -14.25 7.05 -9.77
CA TYR A 383 -13.19 6.30 -10.44
C TYR A 383 -13.11 4.87 -9.90
N ASN A 384 -13.06 4.71 -8.57
CA ASN A 384 -12.93 3.39 -7.94
C ASN A 384 -14.16 2.52 -8.22
N LEU A 385 -15.36 3.11 -8.24
CA LEU A 385 -16.61 2.41 -8.55
C LEU A 385 -16.67 1.94 -10.02
N TRP A 386 -16.20 2.76 -10.96
CA TRP A 386 -16.10 2.36 -12.35
C TRP A 386 -15.08 1.23 -12.52
N PHE A 387 -13.90 1.39 -11.92
CA PHE A 387 -12.83 0.42 -12.02
C PHE A 387 -13.17 -0.91 -11.32
N SER A 388 -13.97 -0.88 -10.25
CA SER A 388 -14.44 -2.11 -9.59
C SER A 388 -15.34 -2.97 -10.50
N GLN A 389 -16.11 -2.34 -11.41
CA GLN A 389 -16.92 -3.08 -12.39
C GLN A 389 -16.05 -3.80 -13.43
N GLU A 390 -14.90 -3.22 -13.79
CA GLU A 390 -13.93 -3.86 -14.66
C GLU A 390 -13.33 -5.11 -13.99
N ILE A 391 -13.01 -5.03 -12.69
CA ILE A 391 -12.52 -6.16 -11.88
C ILE A 391 -13.56 -7.30 -11.79
N GLU A 392 -14.85 -6.97 -11.66
CA GLU A 392 -15.92 -7.98 -11.70
C GLU A 392 -15.90 -8.77 -13.00
N SER A 393 -15.55 -8.14 -14.13
CA SER A 393 -15.44 -8.82 -15.42
C SER A 393 -14.27 -9.83 -15.50
N VAL A 394 -13.23 -9.62 -14.69
CA VAL A 394 -12.08 -10.52 -14.51
C VAL A 394 -12.43 -11.65 -13.55
N THR A 395 -13.26 -11.36 -12.55
CA THR A 395 -13.76 -12.33 -11.56
C THR A 395 -14.46 -13.51 -12.22
N LYS A 396 -15.15 -13.26 -13.34
CA LYS A 396 -15.82 -14.30 -14.14
C LYS A 396 -14.90 -15.44 -14.61
N ALA A 397 -13.61 -15.20 -14.78
CA ALA A 397 -12.68 -16.28 -15.14
C ALA A 397 -12.56 -17.30 -14.00
N TRP A 398 -12.45 -16.81 -12.77
CA TRP A 398 -12.41 -17.64 -11.57
C TRP A 398 -13.73 -18.38 -11.33
N GLU A 399 -14.86 -17.70 -11.51
CA GLU A 399 -16.20 -18.33 -11.41
C GLU A 399 -16.37 -19.48 -12.42
N ARG A 400 -15.88 -19.30 -13.66
CA ARG A 400 -15.88 -20.38 -14.67
C ARG A 400 -14.97 -21.54 -14.26
N ALA A 401 -13.78 -21.25 -13.73
CA ALA A 401 -12.88 -22.30 -13.24
C ALA A 401 -13.50 -23.06 -12.05
N ASP A 402 -14.16 -22.36 -11.12
CA ASP A 402 -14.86 -22.97 -9.99
C ASP A 402 -16.03 -23.85 -10.48
N ALA A 403 -16.77 -23.43 -11.51
CA ALA A 403 -17.82 -24.25 -12.12
C ALA A 403 -17.27 -25.53 -12.77
N LEU A 404 -16.11 -25.44 -13.45
CA LEU A 404 -15.42 -26.61 -14.01
C LEU A 404 -14.90 -27.56 -12.93
N ALA A 405 -14.60 -27.07 -11.73
CA ALA A 405 -14.13 -27.91 -10.61
C ALA A 405 -15.18 -28.92 -10.13
N CYS A 406 -16.46 -28.69 -10.43
CA CYS A 406 -17.54 -29.62 -10.12
C CYS A 406 -17.79 -30.67 -11.23
N LEU A 407 -17.02 -30.64 -12.33
CA LEU A 407 -17.08 -31.66 -13.36
C LEU A 407 -16.08 -32.80 -13.07
N PRO A 408 -16.39 -34.04 -13.45
CA PRO A 408 -15.42 -35.13 -13.47
C PRO A 408 -14.16 -34.74 -14.27
N PRO A 409 -12.94 -35.11 -13.82
CA PRO A 409 -11.69 -34.76 -14.52
C PRO A 409 -11.65 -35.20 -15.99
N SER A 410 -12.36 -36.28 -16.34
CA SER A 410 -12.47 -36.80 -17.70
C SER A 410 -13.26 -35.88 -18.66
N LEU A 411 -14.06 -34.95 -18.13
CA LEU A 411 -14.84 -33.99 -18.91
C LEU A 411 -14.17 -32.63 -19.03
N LEU A 412 -13.00 -32.44 -18.40
CA LEU A 412 -12.25 -31.19 -18.52
C LEU A 412 -11.67 -31.05 -19.93
N PRO A 413 -11.79 -29.86 -20.56
CA PRO A 413 -11.21 -29.64 -21.89
C PRO A 413 -9.69 -29.85 -21.93
N ALA A 414 -9.17 -30.10 -23.14
CA ALA A 414 -7.72 -30.03 -23.42
C ALA A 414 -7.19 -28.60 -23.20
N ASP A 415 -5.88 -28.43 -23.02
CA ASP A 415 -5.26 -27.20 -22.53
C ASP A 415 -5.68 -25.91 -23.27
N GLU A 416 -5.63 -25.92 -24.61
CA GLU A 416 -6.01 -24.73 -25.39
C GLU A 416 -7.51 -24.41 -25.25
N ALA A 417 -8.35 -25.44 -25.24
CA ALA A 417 -9.80 -25.29 -25.05
C ALA A 417 -10.11 -24.84 -23.61
N LEU A 418 -9.39 -25.36 -22.62
CA LEU A 418 -9.54 -25.01 -21.21
C LEU A 418 -9.26 -23.52 -21.00
N LEU A 419 -8.18 -23.00 -21.57
CA LEU A 419 -7.86 -21.58 -21.49
C LEU A 419 -8.95 -20.71 -22.12
N LYS A 420 -9.47 -21.09 -23.29
CA LYS A 420 -10.58 -20.38 -23.94
C LYS A 420 -11.90 -20.48 -23.16
N THR A 421 -12.12 -21.57 -22.42
CA THR A 421 -13.30 -21.72 -21.57
C THR A 421 -13.19 -20.88 -20.30
N VAL A 422 -12.05 -20.93 -19.62
CA VAL A 422 -11.84 -20.23 -18.35
C VAL A 422 -11.64 -18.73 -18.55
N ASP A 423 -10.77 -18.33 -19.47
CA ASP A 423 -10.43 -16.95 -19.74
C ASP A 423 -10.44 -16.63 -21.25
N PRO A 424 -11.63 -16.63 -21.90
CA PRO A 424 -11.78 -16.37 -23.34
C PRO A 424 -11.23 -15.04 -23.81
N ARG A 425 -11.08 -14.07 -22.89
CA ARG A 425 -10.61 -12.71 -23.20
C ARG A 425 -9.14 -12.49 -22.81
N GLY A 426 -8.47 -13.48 -22.22
CA GLY A 426 -7.08 -13.35 -21.77
C GLY A 426 -6.87 -12.24 -20.75
N LEU A 427 -7.81 -12.03 -19.83
CA LEU A 427 -7.75 -10.95 -18.84
C LEU A 427 -6.86 -11.27 -17.62
N ILE A 428 -6.54 -12.55 -17.42
CA ILE A 428 -5.71 -13.01 -16.31
C ILE A 428 -4.24 -12.84 -16.72
N SER A 429 -3.57 -11.87 -16.07
CA SER A 429 -2.18 -11.54 -16.36
C SER A 429 -1.23 -12.56 -15.74
N VAL A 430 -0.32 -13.12 -16.53
CA VAL A 430 0.69 -14.08 -16.09
C VAL A 430 2.07 -13.70 -16.65
N HIS A 431 3.14 -14.16 -16.01
CA HIS A 431 4.50 -13.95 -16.51
C HIS A 431 4.73 -14.62 -17.87
N PRO A 432 5.61 -14.07 -18.73
CA PRO A 432 6.04 -14.77 -19.94
C PRO A 432 6.60 -16.15 -19.58
N ASN A 433 6.17 -17.19 -20.30
CA ASN A 433 6.51 -18.62 -20.08
C ASN A 433 5.89 -19.26 -18.83
N PHE A 434 4.95 -18.61 -18.15
CA PHE A 434 4.19 -19.25 -17.07
C PHE A 434 3.29 -20.38 -17.63
N PRO A 435 3.25 -21.58 -17.02
CA PRO A 435 2.46 -22.71 -17.51
C PRO A 435 0.96 -22.51 -17.24
N HIS A 436 0.32 -21.65 -18.04
CA HIS A 436 -1.03 -21.14 -17.78
C HIS A 436 -2.10 -22.24 -17.72
N ALA A 437 -2.07 -23.22 -18.62
CA ALA A 437 -3.03 -24.31 -18.61
C ALA A 437 -2.85 -25.23 -17.39
N ASP A 438 -1.61 -25.56 -17.04
CA ASP A 438 -1.30 -26.38 -15.86
C ASP A 438 -1.76 -25.67 -14.57
N TYR A 439 -1.55 -24.36 -14.48
CA TYR A 439 -2.06 -23.56 -13.37
C TYR A 439 -3.57 -23.73 -13.19
N TRP A 440 -4.36 -23.58 -14.27
CA TRP A 440 -5.80 -23.75 -14.16
C TRP A 440 -6.21 -25.17 -13.79
N ARG A 441 -5.49 -26.20 -14.28
CA ARG A 441 -5.76 -27.59 -13.87
C ARG A 441 -5.51 -27.78 -12.38
N VAL A 442 -4.40 -27.29 -11.86
CA VAL A 442 -4.08 -27.34 -10.42
C VAL A 442 -5.11 -26.57 -9.61
N TYR A 443 -5.50 -25.37 -10.05
CA TYR A 443 -6.54 -24.56 -9.42
C TYR A 443 -7.88 -25.30 -9.36
N ILE A 444 -8.37 -25.79 -10.50
CA ILE A 444 -9.64 -26.54 -10.61
C ILE A 444 -9.61 -27.78 -9.72
N ALA A 445 -8.51 -28.54 -9.75
CA ALA A 445 -8.34 -29.71 -8.88
C ALA A 445 -8.43 -29.35 -7.39
N SER A 446 -7.78 -28.26 -6.96
CA SER A 446 -7.83 -27.80 -5.56
C SER A 446 -9.24 -27.39 -5.10
N ARG A 447 -10.11 -26.97 -6.04
CA ARG A 447 -11.49 -26.55 -5.77
C ARG A 447 -12.48 -27.72 -5.77
N SER A 448 -12.17 -28.83 -6.43
CA SER A 448 -13.08 -29.99 -6.56
C SER A 448 -13.64 -30.50 -5.22
N ALA A 449 -12.84 -30.44 -4.14
CA ALA A 449 -13.26 -30.85 -2.80
C ALA A 449 -14.45 -30.03 -2.25
N THR A 450 -14.63 -28.79 -2.74
CA THR A 450 -15.74 -27.91 -2.33
C THR A 450 -17.07 -28.29 -2.98
N CYS A 451 -17.05 -29.00 -4.11
CA CYS A 451 -18.25 -29.45 -4.82
C CYS A 451 -18.90 -30.69 -4.18
N ALA A 452 -18.13 -31.49 -3.43
CA ALA A 452 -18.63 -32.69 -2.76
C ALA A 452 -19.69 -32.40 -1.66
N GLY A 453 -19.77 -31.16 -1.17
CA GLY A 453 -20.79 -30.72 -0.22
C GLY A 453 -22.11 -30.22 -0.84
N ALA A 454 -22.19 -30.10 -2.17
CA ALA A 454 -23.37 -29.60 -2.87
C ALA A 454 -24.25 -30.71 -3.48
N ALA A 455 -23.91 -31.98 -3.25
CA ALA A 455 -24.57 -33.16 -3.81
C ALA A 455 -25.40 -33.97 -2.79
N HIS A 456 -25.88 -33.34 -1.71
CA HIS A 456 -26.80 -33.94 -0.74
C HIS A 456 -28.05 -33.10 -0.53
#